data_AF-A0A2S0K6Y7-F1
#
_entry.id   AF-A0A2S0K6Y7-F1
#
_cell.length_a   1.000
_cell.length_b   1.000
_cell.length_c   1.000
_cell.angle_alpha   90.00
_cell.angle_beta   90.00
_cell.angle_gamma   90.00
#
_symmetry.space_group_name_H-M   'P 1'
#
loop_
_entity.id
_entity.type
_entity.pdbx_description
1 polymer ?
#
loop_
_entity_poly.entity_id
_entity_poly.type
_entity_poly.pdbx_seq_one_letter_code
_entity_poly.pdbx_strand_id
1 'polypeptide(L)'
;MEKPSMSRKRIKKYIKNAQAVLQAQSLRVRLKASIIMVVSDYSKMIYAVAGNSRLYHFRNGIVTYKSNDQSLADELVNDRNRSLDISHHEERNNLLNYLGKPSNFQPYISKKMKLMDGDVLLLCTAGFWEEVSEIEMADALESIKDPEQYTELLEEVLLSRQRKVVNNYTMAAIFANKVYQETNKKKMKYIKMIAAALIVTLIVGGSTIYYQAKQAKKLAELTVEMKEHEKTGNLNFQDGNYADALLEYSEGRNAAKKLKDPVHRNLLAKKLRVTQLIINGDKASEEGQFSEAMEHYEKANKEGKLIKGFGKEVIEQRIANMGSIVQIVEAIKDGDFRFEAEDYNGALEIYQKARKKALAVAFTGEEQIKTKIEETEEKIAELKKAQKQLQAEGLEKSGDQSYARLDYGKAIESYTLAQEIYQETELLAKVLGLERKIMNANDKLNPVPQGQAADTATPSMDEATGAEEPSNMEMMKEGK
;
A
#
# COMPACT_ATOMS: atom_id res chain seq x y z
N MET A 1 42.38 -26.43 61.07
CA MET A 1 41.74 -26.57 59.74
C MET A 1 42.25 -25.46 58.83
N GLU A 2 42.79 -25.76 57.65
CA GLU A 2 43.46 -24.72 56.85
C GLU A 2 42.54 -23.72 56.15
N LYS A 3 41.28 -24.10 55.84
CA LYS A 3 40.28 -23.21 55.21
C LYS A 3 38.85 -23.54 55.69
N PRO A 4 38.40 -23.04 56.86
CA PRO A 4 37.04 -23.29 57.35
C PRO A 4 35.99 -22.86 56.32
N SER A 5 34.90 -23.61 56.19
CA SER A 5 33.95 -23.37 55.11
C SER A 5 32.56 -23.95 55.40
N MET A 6 31.54 -23.11 55.21
CA MET A 6 30.12 -23.43 55.33
C MET A 6 29.58 -24.35 54.20
N SER A 7 30.45 -25.11 53.53
CA SER A 7 30.10 -25.99 52.42
C SER A 7 29.97 -27.43 52.91
N ARG A 8 28.77 -28.01 52.77
CA ARG A 8 28.47 -29.42 53.11
C ARG A 8 29.51 -30.40 52.56
N LYS A 9 29.95 -30.20 51.31
CA LYS A 9 30.97 -31.06 50.67
C LYS A 9 32.34 -30.99 51.38
N ARG A 10 32.76 -29.80 51.82
CA ARG A 10 34.04 -29.60 52.54
C ARG A 10 33.97 -30.13 53.97
N ILE A 11 32.89 -29.86 54.70
CA ILE A 11 32.67 -30.40 56.05
C ILE A 11 32.64 -31.94 56.03
N LYS A 12 31.89 -32.54 55.09
CA LYS A 12 31.88 -34.00 54.89
C LYS A 12 33.27 -34.55 54.56
N LYS A 13 34.11 -33.82 53.81
CA LYS A 13 35.52 -34.19 53.56
C LYS A 13 36.35 -34.13 54.85
N TYR A 14 36.23 -33.09 55.67
CA TYR A 14 36.99 -32.99 56.92
C TYR A 14 36.66 -34.13 57.90
N ILE A 15 35.37 -34.45 58.06
CA ILE A 15 34.95 -35.56 58.95
C ILE A 15 35.36 -36.92 58.37
N LYS A 16 35.32 -37.11 57.04
CA LYS A 16 35.88 -38.31 56.40
C LYS A 16 37.40 -38.44 56.52
N ASN A 17 38.14 -37.33 56.55
CA ASN A 17 39.58 -37.36 56.81
C ASN A 17 39.85 -37.76 58.28
N ALA A 18 39.10 -37.22 59.24
CA ALA A 18 39.21 -37.61 60.65
C ALA A 18 38.89 -39.11 60.87
N GLN A 19 37.83 -39.60 60.21
CA GLN A 19 37.50 -41.03 60.13
C GLN A 19 38.69 -41.88 59.65
N ALA A 20 39.33 -41.50 58.54
CA ALA A 20 40.45 -42.26 57.98
C ALA A 20 41.67 -42.28 58.91
N VAL A 21 41.97 -41.16 59.59
CA VAL A 21 43.04 -41.10 60.60
C VAL A 21 42.73 -41.99 61.80
N LEU A 22 41.51 -41.95 62.33
CA LEU A 22 41.10 -42.78 63.46
C LEU A 22 41.13 -44.29 63.11
N GLN A 23 40.74 -44.66 61.89
CA GLN A 23 40.86 -46.03 61.39
C GLN A 23 42.33 -46.45 61.27
N ALA A 24 43.22 -45.61 60.73
CA ALA A 24 44.65 -45.91 60.62
C ALA A 24 45.33 -46.07 62.00
N GLN A 25 44.85 -45.36 63.02
CA GLN A 25 45.34 -45.47 64.40
C GLN A 25 44.70 -46.63 65.20
N SER A 26 43.67 -47.30 64.68
CA SER A 26 42.97 -48.42 65.34
C SER A 26 43.72 -49.75 65.21
N LEU A 27 44.99 -49.79 65.64
CA LEU A 27 45.92 -50.89 65.37
C LEU A 27 45.66 -52.17 66.18
N ARG A 28 45.38 -52.04 67.48
CA ARG A 28 45.18 -53.18 68.41
C ARG A 28 43.74 -53.31 68.90
N VAL A 29 43.09 -52.18 69.11
CA VAL A 29 41.68 -52.07 69.50
C VAL A 29 41.00 -51.12 68.55
N ARG A 30 39.73 -51.40 68.26
CA ARG A 30 38.93 -50.60 67.34
C ARG A 30 38.44 -49.34 68.04
N LEU A 31 39.06 -48.20 67.71
CA LEU A 31 38.67 -46.91 68.27
C LEU A 31 37.30 -46.51 67.72
N LYS A 32 36.46 -45.95 68.60
CA LYS A 32 35.13 -45.41 68.27
C LYS A 32 34.99 -44.05 68.93
N ALA A 33 34.41 -43.08 68.22
CA ALA A 33 34.10 -41.77 68.79
C ALA A 33 32.83 -41.17 68.19
N SER A 34 32.09 -40.43 69.01
CA SER A 34 31.06 -39.49 68.56
C SER A 34 31.72 -38.13 68.28
N ILE A 35 31.20 -37.40 67.30
CA ILE A 35 31.65 -36.05 66.94
C ILE A 35 30.44 -35.16 66.65
N ILE A 36 30.44 -33.97 67.24
CA ILE A 36 29.60 -32.84 66.86
C ILE A 36 30.51 -31.68 66.46
N MET A 37 30.16 -30.98 65.39
CA MET A 37 30.94 -29.89 64.83
C MET A 37 30.01 -28.77 64.37
N VAL A 38 30.18 -27.56 64.89
CA VAL A 38 29.51 -26.35 64.39
C VAL A 38 30.53 -25.48 63.66
N VAL A 39 30.12 -24.94 62.51
CA VAL A 39 30.87 -23.92 61.76
C VAL A 39 29.94 -22.72 61.56
N SER A 40 30.44 -21.50 61.78
CA SER A 40 29.68 -20.26 61.61
C SER A 40 30.42 -19.28 60.69
N ASP A 41 29.65 -18.45 59.99
CA ASP A 41 30.14 -17.26 59.27
C ASP A 41 29.73 -15.94 59.97
N TYR A 42 29.45 -16.02 61.28
CA TYR A 42 28.88 -14.97 62.13
C TYR A 42 27.47 -14.48 61.73
N SER A 43 26.92 -14.90 60.59
CA SER A 43 25.52 -14.64 60.19
C SER A 43 24.65 -15.90 60.21
N LYS A 44 25.29 -17.06 59.99
CA LYS A 44 24.67 -18.37 59.81
C LYS A 44 25.56 -19.43 60.43
N MET A 45 24.95 -20.49 60.94
CA MET A 45 25.65 -21.72 61.32
C MET A 45 25.32 -22.88 60.38
N ILE A 46 26.19 -23.87 60.37
CA ILE A 46 25.95 -25.21 59.84
C ILE A 46 26.63 -26.18 60.79
N TYR A 47 25.97 -27.29 61.11
CA TYR A 47 26.56 -28.32 61.95
C TYR A 47 26.65 -29.65 61.23
N ALA A 48 27.51 -30.51 61.74
CA ALA A 48 27.64 -31.88 61.32
C ALA A 48 27.84 -32.78 62.53
N VAL A 49 27.23 -33.96 62.50
CA VAL A 49 27.24 -34.94 63.59
C VAL A 49 27.54 -36.33 63.04
N ALA A 50 28.28 -37.11 63.82
CA ALA A 50 28.23 -38.56 63.76
C ALA A 50 28.35 -39.18 65.16
N GLY A 51 27.45 -40.10 65.49
CA GLY A 51 27.32 -40.70 66.81
C GLY A 51 26.16 -40.07 67.61
N ASN A 52 26.30 -40.08 68.93
CA ASN A 52 25.29 -39.64 69.91
C ASN A 52 25.61 -38.31 70.63
N SER A 53 26.56 -37.53 70.12
CA SER A 53 26.70 -36.12 70.53
C SER A 53 25.55 -35.31 69.92
N ARG A 54 24.93 -34.41 70.69
CA ARG A 54 23.82 -33.57 70.23
C ARG A 54 24.20 -32.08 70.23
N LEU A 55 23.48 -31.33 69.41
CA LEU A 55 23.41 -29.87 69.38
C LEU A 55 21.98 -29.45 69.71
N TYR A 56 21.84 -28.61 70.71
CA TYR A 56 20.63 -27.86 71.02
C TYR A 56 20.84 -26.40 70.62
N HIS A 57 19.80 -25.78 70.06
CA HIS A 57 19.78 -24.37 69.65
C HIS A 57 18.54 -23.72 70.24
N PHE A 58 18.79 -22.78 71.17
CA PHE A 58 17.79 -22.01 71.87
C PHE A 58 17.69 -20.61 71.25
N ARG A 59 16.49 -20.04 71.28
CA ARG A 59 16.21 -18.65 70.92
C ARG A 59 15.19 -18.12 71.91
N ASN A 60 15.49 -16.99 72.56
CA ASN A 60 14.65 -16.39 73.59
C ASN A 60 14.26 -17.40 74.71
N GLY A 61 15.22 -18.20 75.18
CA GLY A 61 15.01 -19.25 76.19
C GLY A 61 14.43 -20.57 75.67
N ILE A 62 13.82 -20.61 74.49
CA ILE A 62 13.08 -21.79 73.99
C ILE A 62 13.93 -22.62 73.02
N VAL A 63 13.93 -23.95 73.17
CA VAL A 63 14.51 -24.89 72.19
C VAL A 63 13.86 -24.70 70.82
N THR A 64 14.60 -24.10 69.89
CA THR A 64 14.16 -23.86 68.51
C THR A 64 14.58 -25.00 67.59
N TYR A 65 15.70 -25.67 67.89
CA TYR A 65 16.18 -26.81 67.13
C TYR A 65 17.01 -27.76 67.99
N LYS A 66 16.83 -29.06 67.76
CA LYS A 66 17.63 -30.16 68.33
C LYS A 66 18.15 -31.02 67.19
N SER A 67 19.42 -31.40 67.24
CA SER A 67 19.95 -32.41 66.32
C SER A 67 19.59 -33.82 66.78
N ASN A 68 19.08 -34.62 65.86
CA ASN A 68 19.00 -36.07 66.02
C ASN A 68 20.41 -36.68 66.19
N ASP A 69 20.53 -37.65 67.10
CA ASP A 69 21.67 -38.56 67.15
C ASP A 69 21.57 -39.63 66.05
N GLN A 70 22.65 -40.37 65.81
CA GLN A 70 22.68 -41.45 64.82
C GLN A 70 22.62 -42.83 65.46
N SER A 71 21.70 -43.04 66.42
CA SER A 71 21.39 -44.33 67.04
C SER A 71 20.26 -45.06 66.31
N LEU A 72 20.16 -46.38 66.55
CA LEU A 72 19.02 -47.18 66.08
C LEU A 72 17.70 -46.74 66.75
N ALA A 73 17.75 -46.28 68.00
CA ALA A 73 16.57 -45.73 68.67
C ALA A 73 16.04 -44.47 67.97
N ASP A 74 16.91 -43.53 67.56
CA ASP A 74 16.49 -42.35 66.81
C ASP A 74 15.90 -42.73 65.43
N GLU A 75 16.53 -43.65 64.68
CA GLU A 75 15.99 -44.13 63.40
C GLU A 75 14.59 -44.75 63.56
N LEU A 76 14.40 -45.64 64.56
CA LEU A 76 13.10 -46.26 64.87
C LEU A 76 12.02 -45.26 65.33
N VAL A 77 12.40 -44.19 66.03
CA VAL A 77 11.48 -43.15 66.48
C VAL A 77 11.04 -42.26 65.31
N ASN A 78 11.97 -41.85 64.45
CA ASN A 78 11.67 -41.05 63.25
C ASN A 78 10.80 -41.83 62.25
N ASP A 79 11.12 -43.10 61.96
CA ASP A 79 10.36 -43.92 61.00
C ASP A 79 8.93 -44.23 61.48
N ARG A 80 8.71 -44.34 62.80
CA ARG A 80 7.40 -44.70 63.37
C ARG A 80 6.55 -43.50 63.78
N ASN A 81 7.09 -42.28 63.70
CA ASN A 81 6.41 -41.03 64.03
C ASN A 81 5.75 -41.05 65.45
N ARG A 82 6.45 -41.66 66.43
CA ARG A 82 5.99 -41.82 67.82
C ARG A 82 6.75 -40.91 68.76
N SER A 83 6.06 -40.28 69.72
CA SER A 83 6.66 -39.49 70.80
C SER A 83 7.22 -40.39 71.92
N LEU A 84 8.21 -41.24 71.59
CA LEU A 84 8.94 -42.04 72.58
C LEU A 84 10.16 -41.26 73.07
N ASP A 85 10.41 -41.27 74.38
CA ASP A 85 11.62 -40.71 74.94
C ASP A 85 12.83 -41.62 74.63
N ILE A 86 13.69 -41.15 73.72
CA ILE A 86 14.91 -41.84 73.29
C ILE A 86 15.88 -42.06 74.46
N SER A 87 15.86 -41.17 75.46
CA SER A 87 16.80 -41.15 76.59
C SER A 87 16.74 -42.42 77.44
N HIS A 88 15.58 -43.08 77.48
CA HIS A 88 15.37 -44.34 78.21
C HIS A 88 15.32 -45.58 77.31
N HIS A 89 15.45 -45.44 75.99
CA HIS A 89 15.34 -46.56 75.05
C HIS A 89 16.54 -47.51 75.15
N GLU A 90 16.32 -48.82 74.99
CA GLU A 90 17.38 -49.84 75.09
C GLU A 90 18.44 -49.67 73.97
N GLU A 91 17.97 -49.58 72.72
CA GLU A 91 18.82 -49.39 71.53
C GLU A 91 19.49 -47.99 71.38
N ARG A 92 19.38 -47.09 72.37
CA ARG A 92 19.93 -45.72 72.25
C ARG A 92 21.46 -45.67 72.10
N ASN A 93 22.14 -46.68 72.64
CA ASN A 93 23.59 -46.84 72.55
C ASN A 93 24.06 -47.57 71.28
N ASN A 94 23.13 -48.08 70.46
CA ASN A 94 23.44 -48.79 69.22
C ASN A 94 23.62 -47.81 68.06
N LEU A 95 24.86 -47.29 67.90
CA LEU A 95 25.16 -46.25 66.93
C LEU A 95 25.26 -46.78 65.49
N LEU A 96 24.39 -46.26 64.61
CA LEU A 96 24.38 -46.56 63.17
C LEU A 96 25.54 -45.87 62.44
N ASN A 97 25.95 -44.68 62.88
CA ASN A 97 27.07 -43.93 62.34
C ASN A 97 27.89 -43.30 63.47
N TYR A 98 29.21 -43.47 63.42
CA TYR A 98 30.18 -42.99 64.41
C TYR A 98 31.57 -42.98 63.76
N LEU A 99 32.51 -42.18 64.28
CA LEU A 99 33.90 -42.25 63.83
C LEU A 99 34.50 -43.60 64.23
N GLY A 100 35.16 -44.28 63.30
CA GLY A 100 35.66 -45.66 63.46
C GLY A 100 34.72 -46.75 62.95
N LYS A 101 33.58 -46.42 62.31
CA LYS A 101 32.73 -47.40 61.59
C LYS A 101 33.53 -48.06 60.43
N PRO A 102 33.43 -49.37 60.13
CA PRO A 102 34.35 -50.03 59.20
C PRO A 102 34.05 -49.68 57.74
N SER A 103 32.76 -49.68 57.39
CA SER A 103 32.22 -49.39 56.06
C SER A 103 31.04 -48.44 56.18
N ASN A 104 30.64 -47.83 55.05
CA ASN A 104 29.40 -47.02 54.93
C ASN A 104 29.24 -45.96 56.03
N PHE A 105 30.31 -45.22 56.33
CA PHE A 105 30.29 -44.08 57.23
C PHE A 105 29.62 -42.86 56.58
N GLN A 106 28.47 -42.45 57.14
CA GLN A 106 27.65 -41.35 56.63
C GLN A 106 27.34 -40.33 57.74
N PRO A 107 28.23 -39.35 58.00
CA PRO A 107 27.94 -38.26 58.92
C PRO A 107 26.80 -37.40 58.36
N TYR A 108 25.93 -36.91 59.24
CA TYR A 108 24.90 -35.94 58.91
C TYR A 108 25.50 -34.53 58.80
N ILE A 109 25.02 -33.72 57.85
CA ILE A 109 25.37 -32.29 57.75
C ILE A 109 24.11 -31.46 57.49
N SER A 110 23.83 -30.51 58.38
CA SER A 110 22.61 -29.71 58.39
C SER A 110 22.47 -28.79 57.16
N LYS A 111 21.30 -28.18 56.98
CA LYS A 111 21.16 -26.99 56.12
C LYS A 111 21.84 -25.80 56.83
N LYS A 112 22.20 -24.74 56.09
CA LYS A 112 22.64 -23.49 56.74
C LYS A 112 21.46 -22.89 57.50
N MET A 113 21.62 -22.67 58.79
CA MET A 113 20.63 -22.03 59.66
C MET A 113 21.06 -20.58 59.91
N LYS A 114 20.10 -19.65 59.94
CA LYS A 114 20.40 -18.25 60.30
C LYS A 114 20.52 -18.15 61.82
N LEU A 115 21.59 -17.50 62.27
CA LEU A 115 21.70 -17.05 63.66
C LEU A 115 20.91 -15.75 63.80
N MET A 116 20.45 -15.48 65.02
CA MET A 116 19.86 -14.21 65.46
C MET A 116 20.54 -13.75 66.75
N ASP A 117 20.45 -12.45 67.05
CA ASP A 117 20.98 -11.87 68.28
C ASP A 117 20.30 -12.54 69.49
N GLY A 118 21.09 -13.09 70.41
CA GLY A 118 20.59 -13.83 71.58
C GLY A 118 20.32 -15.33 71.35
N ASP A 119 20.71 -15.90 70.20
CA ASP A 119 20.70 -17.35 70.02
C ASP A 119 21.76 -18.04 70.91
N VAL A 120 21.42 -19.16 71.55
CA VAL A 120 22.36 -19.97 72.33
C VAL A 120 22.48 -21.36 71.71
N LEU A 121 23.72 -21.85 71.59
CA LEU A 121 24.04 -23.20 71.11
C LEU A 121 24.66 -24.01 72.24
N LEU A 122 24.12 -25.19 72.52
CA LEU A 122 24.68 -26.13 73.48
C LEU A 122 25.06 -27.43 72.75
N LEU A 123 26.36 -27.75 72.71
CA LEU A 123 26.88 -29.00 72.17
C LEU A 123 27.15 -29.92 73.36
N CYS A 124 26.69 -31.16 73.33
CA CYS A 124 26.85 -32.09 74.45
C CYS A 124 27.03 -33.56 74.04
N THR A 125 27.61 -34.38 74.92
CA THR A 125 27.71 -35.84 74.77
C THR A 125 26.53 -36.56 75.44
N ALA A 126 26.34 -37.85 75.14
CA ALA A 126 25.24 -38.66 75.69
C ALA A 126 25.25 -38.76 77.23
N GLY A 127 26.42 -38.77 77.85
CA GLY A 127 26.54 -38.74 79.32
C GLY A 127 25.92 -37.49 79.98
N PHE A 128 25.64 -36.43 79.21
CA PHE A 128 24.90 -35.25 79.67
C PHE A 128 23.40 -35.35 79.36
N TRP A 129 23.04 -35.44 78.07
CA TRP A 129 21.65 -35.28 77.64
C TRP A 129 20.73 -36.45 78.03
N GLU A 130 21.28 -37.61 78.41
CA GLU A 130 20.48 -38.71 78.96
C GLU A 130 19.96 -38.43 80.39
N GLU A 131 20.59 -37.52 81.16
CA GLU A 131 20.26 -37.25 82.57
C GLU A 131 19.63 -35.86 82.82
N VAL A 132 19.88 -34.89 81.92
CA VAL A 132 19.35 -33.52 81.97
C VAL A 132 18.35 -33.31 80.84
N SER A 133 17.13 -32.87 81.19
CA SER A 133 16.03 -32.68 80.25
C SER A 133 16.12 -31.36 79.48
N GLU A 134 15.41 -31.28 78.34
CA GLU A 134 15.34 -30.07 77.52
C GLU A 134 14.69 -28.88 78.25
N ILE A 135 13.83 -29.16 79.22
CA ILE A 135 13.19 -28.15 80.08
C ILE A 135 14.23 -27.58 81.05
N GLU A 136 14.96 -28.44 81.76
CA GLU A 136 16.04 -28.01 82.68
C GLU A 136 17.14 -27.22 81.94
N MET A 137 17.45 -27.58 80.68
CA MET A 137 18.36 -26.78 79.83
C MET A 137 17.79 -25.40 79.47
N ALA A 138 16.47 -25.29 79.26
CA ALA A 138 15.82 -24.02 78.94
C ALA A 138 15.67 -23.13 80.19
N ASP A 139 15.25 -23.70 81.32
CA ASP A 139 15.06 -23.00 82.60
C ASP A 139 16.38 -22.36 83.08
N ALA A 140 17.51 -23.06 82.91
CA ALA A 140 18.84 -22.55 83.21
C ALA A 140 19.25 -21.32 82.34
N LEU A 141 18.60 -21.07 81.20
CA LEU A 141 18.80 -19.86 80.38
C LEU A 141 17.93 -18.67 80.81
N GLU A 142 16.91 -18.87 81.66
CA GLU A 142 16.11 -17.75 82.16
C GLU A 142 16.89 -16.91 83.19
N SER A 143 17.65 -17.60 84.05
CA SER A 143 18.42 -17.00 85.14
C SER A 143 19.83 -16.56 84.73
N ILE A 144 20.45 -17.22 83.75
CA ILE A 144 21.87 -17.03 83.41
C ILE A 144 22.05 -16.50 81.99
N LYS A 145 22.88 -15.46 81.84
CA LYS A 145 23.22 -14.81 80.57
C LYS A 145 24.68 -14.94 80.16
N ASP A 146 25.47 -15.64 80.97
CA ASP A 146 26.88 -15.93 80.72
C ASP A 146 27.10 -17.43 80.37
N PRO A 147 27.92 -17.75 79.35
CA PRO A 147 28.12 -19.15 78.94
C PRO A 147 28.78 -20.04 79.99
N GLU A 148 29.68 -19.50 80.83
CA GLU A 148 30.46 -20.26 81.82
C GLU A 148 29.54 -20.68 82.97
N GLN A 149 28.87 -19.70 83.58
CA GLN A 149 27.84 -19.91 84.61
C GLN A 149 26.72 -20.85 84.15
N TYR A 150 26.34 -20.78 82.87
CA TYR A 150 25.31 -21.66 82.31
C TYR A 150 25.78 -23.12 82.28
N THR A 151 27.04 -23.38 81.90
CA THR A 151 27.61 -24.73 81.96
C THR A 151 27.82 -25.23 83.38
N GLU A 152 28.18 -24.36 84.32
CA GLU A 152 28.31 -24.70 85.76
C GLU A 152 26.95 -25.14 86.33
N LEU A 153 25.88 -24.36 86.12
CA LEU A 153 24.54 -24.71 86.61
C LEU A 153 24.04 -26.03 86.00
N LEU A 154 24.30 -26.28 84.71
CA LEU A 154 23.92 -27.55 84.07
C LEU A 154 24.71 -28.75 84.61
N GLU A 155 25.97 -28.54 85.02
CA GLU A 155 26.78 -29.56 85.69
C GLU A 155 26.24 -29.84 87.11
N GLU A 156 25.88 -28.81 87.88
CA GLU A 156 25.20 -28.96 89.18
C GLU A 156 23.89 -29.74 89.05
N VAL A 157 23.04 -29.41 88.06
CA VAL A 157 21.78 -30.13 87.78
C VAL A 157 22.05 -31.61 87.47
N LEU A 158 23.06 -31.93 86.67
CA LEU A 158 23.44 -33.32 86.37
C LEU A 158 23.93 -34.06 87.63
N LEU A 159 24.81 -33.44 88.43
CA LEU A 159 25.39 -34.06 89.61
C LEU A 159 24.38 -34.20 90.76
N SER A 160 23.36 -33.34 90.81
CA SER A 160 22.25 -33.41 91.79
C SER A 160 21.48 -34.74 91.76
N ARG A 161 21.55 -35.48 90.64
CA ARG A 161 20.92 -36.80 90.46
C ARG A 161 21.55 -37.91 91.30
N GLN A 162 22.72 -37.69 91.90
CA GLN A 162 23.43 -38.62 92.80
C GLN A 162 23.52 -40.07 92.28
N ARG A 163 23.76 -40.24 90.98
CA ARG A 163 23.91 -41.58 90.37
C ARG A 163 25.13 -42.30 90.94
N LYS A 164 25.01 -43.60 91.21
CA LYS A 164 26.12 -44.46 91.68
C LYS A 164 27.29 -44.56 90.67
N VAL A 165 27.00 -44.34 89.40
CA VAL A 165 27.98 -44.28 88.31
C VAL A 165 27.60 -43.07 87.45
N VAL A 166 28.55 -42.17 87.23
CA VAL A 166 28.40 -41.01 86.35
C VAL A 166 29.17 -41.30 85.08
N ASN A 167 28.48 -41.25 83.93
CA ASN A 167 29.11 -41.42 82.62
C ASN A 167 29.95 -40.18 82.26
N ASN A 168 30.98 -40.34 81.44
CA ASN A 168 31.75 -39.21 80.94
C ASN A 168 30.85 -38.25 80.14
N TYR A 169 30.60 -37.07 80.70
CA TYR A 169 29.91 -35.98 80.05
C TYR A 169 30.88 -34.90 79.56
N THR A 170 30.46 -34.14 78.56
CA THR A 170 31.16 -32.97 78.06
C THR A 170 30.12 -32.07 77.43
N MET A 171 30.14 -30.79 77.77
CA MET A 171 29.26 -29.78 77.20
C MET A 171 30.05 -28.53 76.78
N ALA A 172 29.54 -27.79 75.81
CA ALA A 172 30.10 -26.53 75.36
C ALA A 172 28.97 -25.60 74.91
N ALA A 173 28.86 -24.44 75.58
CA ALA A 173 27.88 -23.41 75.26
C ALA A 173 28.48 -22.29 74.41
N ILE A 174 27.71 -21.76 73.46
CA ILE A 174 28.10 -20.65 72.59
C ILE A 174 26.93 -19.67 72.49
N PHE A 175 27.11 -18.45 73.01
CA PHE A 175 26.08 -17.41 73.03
C PHE A 175 26.32 -16.41 71.88
N ALA A 176 25.38 -16.31 70.95
CA ALA A 176 25.46 -15.43 69.77
C ALA A 176 24.86 -14.05 70.09
N ASN A 177 25.50 -13.31 71.00
CA ASN A 177 25.00 -12.02 71.50
C ASN A 177 24.77 -10.96 70.41
N LYS A 178 25.60 -10.96 69.35
CA LYS A 178 25.45 -10.05 68.21
C LYS A 178 25.91 -10.70 66.91
N VAL A 179 24.97 -10.85 65.98
CA VAL A 179 25.10 -11.55 64.71
C VAL A 179 25.41 -10.56 63.57
N TYR A 180 26.28 -10.97 62.65
CA TYR A 180 26.67 -10.15 61.51
C TYR A 180 25.53 -10.05 60.49
N GLN A 181 24.95 -8.85 60.35
CA GLN A 181 23.92 -8.57 59.35
C GLN A 181 24.51 -8.01 58.04
N GLU A 182 24.52 -8.84 57.00
CA GLU A 182 25.04 -8.48 55.67
C GLU A 182 24.07 -7.51 54.94
N THR A 183 24.28 -6.19 55.10
CA THR A 183 23.46 -5.17 54.42
C THR A 183 23.74 -5.14 52.91
N ASN A 184 22.94 -5.88 52.14
CA ASN A 184 23.17 -6.12 50.71
C ASN A 184 22.77 -4.94 49.79
N LYS A 185 23.32 -3.74 50.06
CA LYS A 185 23.07 -2.49 49.32
C LYS A 185 23.36 -2.61 47.81
N LYS A 186 24.30 -3.48 47.42
CA LYS A 186 24.69 -3.69 46.01
C LYS A 186 23.55 -4.29 45.16
N LYS A 187 22.81 -5.29 45.67
CA LYS A 187 21.69 -5.91 44.91
C LYS A 187 20.57 -4.93 44.57
N MET A 188 20.19 -4.07 45.52
CA MET A 188 19.13 -3.07 45.31
C MET A 188 19.51 -2.02 44.25
N LYS A 189 20.80 -1.68 44.11
CA LYS A 189 21.28 -0.79 43.04
C LYS A 189 21.02 -1.39 41.66
N TYR A 190 21.35 -2.67 41.46
CA TYR A 190 21.13 -3.35 40.17
C TYR A 190 19.65 -3.51 39.83
N ILE A 191 18.79 -3.85 40.80
CA ILE A 191 17.34 -3.97 40.57
C ILE A 191 16.75 -2.63 40.08
N LYS A 192 17.09 -1.52 40.74
CA LYS A 192 16.66 -0.18 40.30
C LYS A 192 17.19 0.20 38.91
N MET A 193 18.44 -0.15 38.61
CA MET A 193 19.06 0.11 37.30
C MET A 193 18.38 -0.68 36.17
N ILE A 194 18.05 -1.96 36.39
CA ILE A 194 17.35 -2.80 35.42
C ILE A 194 15.90 -2.31 35.22
N ALA A 195 15.21 -1.92 36.28
CA ALA A 195 13.86 -1.36 36.18
C ALA A 195 13.84 -0.04 35.39
N ALA A 196 14.80 0.87 35.64
CA ALA A 196 14.94 2.10 34.88
C ALA A 196 15.23 1.84 33.38
N ALA A 197 16.12 0.89 33.08
CA ALA A 197 16.40 0.49 31.70
C ALA A 197 15.15 -0.07 31.00
N LEU A 198 14.37 -0.94 31.67
CA LEU A 198 13.12 -1.48 31.13
C LEU A 198 12.09 -0.40 30.79
N ILE A 199 11.93 0.62 31.65
CA ILE A 199 11.02 1.74 31.40
C ILE A 199 11.45 2.51 30.14
N VAL A 200 12.74 2.81 29.99
CA VAL A 200 13.26 3.46 28.77
C VAL A 200 13.01 2.60 27.53
N THR A 201 13.28 1.31 27.58
CA THR A 201 13.02 0.39 26.45
C THR A 201 11.53 0.33 26.09
N LEU A 202 10.63 0.33 27.06
CA LEU A 202 9.17 0.36 26.82
C LEU A 202 8.72 1.68 26.20
N ILE A 203 9.24 2.82 26.65
CA ILE A 203 8.92 4.14 26.08
C ILE A 203 9.43 4.23 24.64
N VAL A 204 10.68 3.83 24.37
CA VAL A 204 11.28 3.85 23.03
C VAL A 204 10.54 2.88 22.11
N GLY A 205 10.35 1.62 22.53
CA GLY A 205 9.64 0.61 21.74
C GLY A 205 8.18 0.99 21.46
N GLY A 206 7.44 1.44 22.47
CA GLY A 206 6.07 1.94 22.30
C GLY A 206 5.98 3.14 21.37
N SER A 207 6.92 4.09 21.48
CA SER A 207 7.03 5.23 20.55
C SER A 207 7.29 4.78 19.12
N THR A 208 8.22 3.84 18.90
CA THR A 208 8.52 3.29 17.57
C THR A 208 7.30 2.61 16.95
N ILE A 209 6.58 1.79 17.73
CA ILE A 209 5.35 1.12 17.27
C ILE A 209 4.27 2.16 16.92
N TYR A 210 4.06 3.18 17.76
CA TYR A 210 3.10 4.25 17.49
C TYR A 210 3.44 5.01 16.19
N TYR A 211 4.72 5.38 15.99
CA TYR A 211 5.15 6.06 14.77
C TYR A 211 4.99 5.18 13.52
N GLN A 212 5.30 3.88 13.60
CA GLN A 212 5.08 2.94 12.50
C GLN A 212 3.59 2.79 12.17
N ALA A 213 2.72 2.62 13.18
CA ALA A 213 1.27 2.54 12.98
C ALA A 213 0.70 3.83 12.37
N LYS A 214 1.16 5.01 12.83
CA LYS A 214 0.76 6.32 12.28
C LYS A 214 1.21 6.49 10.82
N GLN A 215 2.41 6.03 10.46
CA GLN A 215 2.87 6.03 9.07
C GLN A 215 2.09 5.04 8.21
N ALA A 216 1.82 3.82 8.70
CA ALA A 216 1.03 2.82 7.98
C ALA A 216 -0.39 3.32 7.68
N LYS A 217 -1.06 3.95 8.65
CA LYS A 217 -2.39 4.58 8.43
C LYS A 217 -2.33 5.65 7.35
N LYS A 218 -1.38 6.59 7.42
CA LYS A 218 -1.20 7.65 6.41
C LYS A 218 -0.90 7.09 5.02
N LEU A 219 -0.14 6.01 4.93
CA LEU A 219 0.17 5.32 3.67
C LEU A 219 -1.09 4.65 3.09
N ALA A 220 -1.93 4.03 3.93
CA ALA A 220 -3.19 3.43 3.53
C ALA A 220 -4.18 4.51 3.01
N GLU A 221 -4.34 5.63 3.72
CA GLU A 221 -5.17 6.77 3.30
C GLU A 221 -4.76 7.30 1.92
N LEU A 222 -3.47 7.58 1.73
CA LEU A 222 -2.90 7.99 0.44
C LEU A 222 -3.10 6.96 -0.68
N THR A 223 -3.12 5.66 -0.35
CA THR A 223 -3.35 4.57 -1.31
C THR A 223 -4.81 4.49 -1.76
N VAL A 224 -5.76 4.83 -0.87
CA VAL A 224 -7.18 4.98 -1.21
C VAL A 224 -7.41 6.23 -2.04
N GLU A 225 -6.85 7.38 -1.62
CA GLU A 225 -6.86 8.67 -2.37
C GLU A 225 -6.38 8.46 -3.82
N MET A 226 -5.22 7.83 -4.01
CA MET A 226 -4.67 7.51 -5.34
C MET A 226 -5.61 6.66 -6.21
N LYS A 227 -6.29 5.66 -5.62
CA LYS A 227 -7.17 4.74 -6.35
C LYS A 227 -8.52 5.36 -6.69
N GLU A 228 -9.08 6.19 -5.81
CA GLU A 228 -10.29 6.93 -6.14
C GLU A 228 -10.02 7.95 -7.25
N HIS A 229 -8.93 8.72 -7.19
CA HIS A 229 -8.53 9.59 -8.31
C HIS A 229 -8.32 8.82 -9.63
N GLU A 230 -7.70 7.64 -9.60
CA GLU A 230 -7.60 6.80 -10.81
C GLU A 230 -8.99 6.38 -11.34
N LYS A 231 -9.91 6.02 -10.44
CA LYS A 231 -11.26 5.55 -10.78
C LYS A 231 -12.13 6.68 -11.31
N THR A 232 -12.19 7.83 -10.63
CA THR A 232 -12.90 9.03 -11.07
C THR A 232 -12.34 9.54 -12.40
N GLY A 233 -11.01 9.58 -12.55
CA GLY A 233 -10.39 9.91 -13.83
C GLY A 233 -10.77 8.96 -14.96
N ASN A 234 -10.89 7.65 -14.71
CA ASN A 234 -11.37 6.68 -15.71
C ASN A 234 -12.84 6.89 -16.08
N LEU A 235 -13.70 7.25 -15.12
CA LEU A 235 -15.12 7.55 -15.36
C LEU A 235 -15.24 8.82 -16.22
N ASN A 236 -14.63 9.93 -15.79
CA ASN A 236 -14.60 11.18 -16.55
C ASN A 236 -14.04 10.98 -17.97
N PHE A 237 -13.04 10.10 -18.15
CA PHE A 237 -12.52 9.75 -19.48
C PHE A 237 -13.53 8.99 -20.34
N GLN A 238 -14.32 8.07 -19.76
CA GLN A 238 -15.38 7.34 -20.46
C GLN A 238 -16.55 8.25 -20.82
N ASP A 239 -16.88 9.21 -19.96
CA ASP A 239 -17.94 10.20 -20.15
C ASP A 239 -17.54 11.32 -21.15
N GLY A 240 -16.28 11.33 -21.62
CA GLY A 240 -15.75 12.35 -22.54
C GLY A 240 -15.27 13.65 -21.88
N ASN A 241 -15.35 13.74 -20.54
CA ASN A 241 -14.90 14.88 -19.74
C ASN A 241 -13.37 14.86 -19.56
N TYR A 242 -12.62 14.99 -20.66
CA TYR A 242 -11.17 14.81 -20.66
C TYR A 242 -10.42 15.82 -19.79
N ALA A 243 -10.92 17.05 -19.64
CA ALA A 243 -10.30 18.07 -18.78
C ALA A 243 -10.31 17.64 -17.30
N ASP A 244 -11.45 17.17 -16.80
CA ASP A 244 -11.60 16.67 -15.43
C ASP A 244 -10.83 15.35 -15.24
N ALA A 245 -10.85 14.45 -16.23
CA ALA A 245 -10.04 13.24 -16.22
C ALA A 245 -8.53 13.56 -16.11
N LEU A 246 -8.06 14.62 -16.77
CA LEU A 246 -6.67 15.05 -16.73
C LEU A 246 -6.27 15.60 -15.35
N LEU A 247 -7.17 16.34 -14.69
CA LEU A 247 -6.99 16.80 -13.32
C LEU A 247 -6.89 15.61 -12.36
N GLU A 248 -7.86 14.70 -12.39
CA GLU A 248 -7.90 13.49 -11.55
C GLU A 248 -6.64 12.61 -11.72
N TYR A 249 -6.18 12.37 -12.96
CA TYR A 249 -4.93 11.64 -13.19
C TYR A 249 -3.69 12.39 -12.67
N SER A 250 -3.71 13.71 -12.62
CA SER A 250 -2.65 14.53 -12.04
C SER A 250 -2.61 14.39 -10.51
N GLU A 251 -3.77 14.47 -9.85
CA GLU A 251 -3.89 14.33 -8.40
C GLU A 251 -3.53 12.91 -7.94
N GLY A 252 -4.06 11.87 -8.62
CA GLY A 252 -3.68 10.48 -8.39
C GLY A 252 -2.17 10.25 -8.59
N ARG A 253 -1.56 10.82 -9.65
CA ARG A 253 -0.10 10.74 -9.87
C ARG A 253 0.69 11.41 -8.74
N ASN A 254 0.19 12.52 -8.19
CA ASN A 254 0.79 13.20 -7.04
C ASN A 254 0.66 12.35 -5.77
N ALA A 255 -0.48 11.69 -5.53
CA ALA A 255 -0.63 10.70 -4.46
C ALA A 255 0.37 9.52 -4.62
N ALA A 256 0.48 8.95 -5.83
CA ALA A 256 1.48 7.91 -6.14
C ALA A 256 2.93 8.36 -5.87
N LYS A 257 3.26 9.63 -6.16
CA LYS A 257 4.55 10.24 -5.83
C LYS A 257 4.78 10.35 -4.31
N LYS A 258 3.75 10.74 -3.52
CA LYS A 258 3.80 10.77 -2.04
C LYS A 258 4.02 9.35 -1.46
N LEU A 259 3.38 8.35 -2.05
CA LEU A 259 3.51 6.91 -1.69
C LEU A 259 4.86 6.29 -2.06
N LYS A 260 5.66 6.94 -2.92
CA LYS A 260 6.85 6.38 -3.58
C LYS A 260 6.55 5.12 -4.41
N ASP A 261 5.34 5.00 -4.97
CA ASP A 261 4.97 3.92 -5.87
C ASP A 261 5.37 4.29 -7.32
N PRO A 262 6.42 3.69 -7.91
CA PRO A 262 6.83 4.03 -9.27
C PRO A 262 5.89 3.44 -10.33
N VAL A 263 5.15 2.37 -10.02
CA VAL A 263 4.29 1.65 -10.98
C VAL A 263 3.04 2.47 -11.24
N HIS A 264 2.27 2.81 -10.19
CA HIS A 264 1.07 3.63 -10.32
C HIS A 264 1.41 5.06 -10.77
N ARG A 265 2.54 5.63 -10.33
CA ARG A 265 2.99 6.94 -10.80
C ARG A 265 3.28 6.95 -12.30
N ASN A 266 3.92 5.91 -12.83
CA ASN A 266 4.19 5.81 -14.27
C ASN A 266 2.93 5.48 -15.07
N LEU A 267 2.02 4.65 -14.52
CA LEU A 267 0.70 4.35 -15.09
C LEU A 267 -0.14 5.62 -15.27
N LEU A 268 -0.31 6.39 -14.19
CA LEU A 268 -1.11 7.62 -14.19
C LEU A 268 -0.45 8.72 -15.03
N ALA A 269 0.88 8.82 -15.03
CA ALA A 269 1.59 9.73 -15.95
C ALA A 269 1.32 9.40 -17.43
N LYS A 270 1.22 8.12 -17.80
CA LYS A 270 0.85 7.73 -19.17
C LYS A 270 -0.63 7.99 -19.48
N LYS A 271 -1.56 7.69 -18.56
CA LYS A 271 -3.00 8.01 -18.72
C LYS A 271 -3.21 9.52 -18.92
N LEU A 272 -2.57 10.34 -18.10
CA LEU A 272 -2.54 11.80 -18.21
C LEU A 272 -2.01 12.22 -19.59
N ARG A 273 -0.88 11.64 -20.05
CA ARG A 273 -0.31 11.93 -21.37
C ARG A 273 -1.26 11.56 -22.53
N VAL A 274 -1.93 10.41 -22.47
CA VAL A 274 -2.92 10.00 -23.48
C VAL A 274 -4.09 11.00 -23.50
N THR A 275 -4.61 11.37 -22.33
CA THR A 275 -5.71 12.34 -22.19
C THR A 275 -5.31 13.72 -22.72
N GLN A 276 -4.10 14.20 -22.41
CA GLN A 276 -3.57 15.47 -22.93
C GLN A 276 -3.42 15.45 -24.46
N LEU A 277 -2.97 14.32 -25.04
CA LEU A 277 -2.85 14.18 -26.49
C LEU A 277 -4.22 14.15 -27.17
N ILE A 278 -5.26 13.58 -26.55
CA ILE A 278 -6.63 13.68 -27.05
C ILE A 278 -7.11 15.13 -27.01
N ILE A 279 -6.96 15.84 -25.89
CA ILE A 279 -7.36 17.26 -25.78
C ILE A 279 -6.63 18.13 -26.81
N ASN A 280 -5.32 17.91 -27.01
CA ASN A 280 -4.55 18.65 -28.02
C ASN A 280 -4.99 18.31 -29.45
N GLY A 281 -5.33 17.04 -29.72
CA GLY A 281 -5.83 16.62 -31.04
C GLY A 281 -7.23 17.16 -31.33
N ASP A 282 -8.13 17.10 -30.35
CA ASP A 282 -9.48 17.66 -30.44
C ASP A 282 -9.39 19.17 -30.68
N LYS A 283 -8.53 19.89 -29.92
CA LYS A 283 -8.27 21.32 -30.13
C LYS A 283 -7.67 21.63 -31.52
N ALA A 284 -6.65 20.90 -31.96
CA ALA A 284 -6.05 21.09 -33.29
C ALA A 284 -7.07 20.80 -34.42
N SER A 285 -8.02 19.89 -34.19
CA SER A 285 -9.15 19.63 -35.09
C SER A 285 -10.11 20.83 -35.17
N GLU A 286 -10.42 21.46 -34.04
CA GLU A 286 -11.24 22.69 -33.98
C GLU A 286 -10.54 23.88 -34.66
N GLU A 287 -9.22 24.00 -34.52
CA GLU A 287 -8.39 25.01 -35.19
C GLU A 287 -8.12 24.70 -36.69
N GLY A 288 -8.67 23.60 -37.23
CA GLY A 288 -8.54 23.21 -38.65
C GLY A 288 -7.19 22.57 -39.02
N GLN A 289 -6.33 22.30 -38.04
CA GLN A 289 -5.00 21.74 -38.21
C GLN A 289 -5.03 20.20 -38.26
N PHE A 290 -5.77 19.63 -39.22
CA PHE A 290 -6.11 18.20 -39.27
C PHE A 290 -4.90 17.26 -39.26
N SER A 291 -3.77 17.64 -39.89
CA SER A 291 -2.53 16.86 -39.87
C SER A 291 -1.89 16.79 -38.47
N GLU A 292 -1.92 17.90 -37.70
CA GLU A 292 -1.40 17.95 -36.33
C GLU A 292 -2.35 17.21 -35.36
N ALA A 293 -3.66 17.34 -35.56
CA ALA A 293 -4.66 16.55 -34.84
C ALA A 293 -4.46 15.04 -35.03
N MET A 294 -4.24 14.59 -36.27
CA MET A 294 -3.93 13.21 -36.60
C MET A 294 -2.66 12.72 -35.89
N GLU A 295 -1.58 13.51 -35.93
CA GLU A 295 -0.32 13.16 -35.26
C GLU A 295 -0.50 13.05 -33.73
N HIS A 296 -1.32 13.91 -33.12
CA HIS A 296 -1.69 13.82 -31.71
C HIS A 296 -2.46 12.54 -31.37
N TYR A 297 -3.46 12.15 -32.18
CA TYR A 297 -4.20 10.90 -31.95
C TYR A 297 -3.34 9.65 -32.17
N GLU A 298 -2.45 9.64 -33.16
CA GLU A 298 -1.50 8.52 -33.35
C GLU A 298 -0.53 8.37 -32.18
N LYS A 299 0.01 9.49 -31.67
CA LYS A 299 0.81 9.53 -30.43
C LYS A 299 0.00 9.00 -29.24
N ALA A 300 -1.28 9.38 -29.11
CA ALA A 300 -2.17 8.90 -28.05
C ALA A 300 -2.38 7.38 -28.15
N ASN A 301 -2.64 6.85 -29.35
CA ASN A 301 -2.81 5.41 -29.60
C ASN A 301 -1.55 4.62 -29.21
N LYS A 302 -0.38 5.12 -29.61
CA LYS A 302 0.91 4.48 -29.30
C LYS A 302 1.19 4.42 -27.79
N GLU A 303 0.89 5.47 -27.03
CA GLU A 303 1.00 5.47 -25.57
C GLU A 303 -0.08 4.62 -24.89
N GLY A 304 -1.34 4.68 -25.35
CA GLY A 304 -2.48 3.91 -24.82
C GLY A 304 -2.33 2.39 -24.96
N LYS A 305 -1.72 1.92 -26.06
CA LYS A 305 -1.32 0.52 -26.28
C LYS A 305 -0.39 0.00 -25.16
N LEU A 306 0.42 0.86 -24.54
CA LEU A 306 1.30 0.49 -23.42
C LEU A 306 0.55 0.37 -22.08
N ILE A 307 -0.76 0.68 -22.04
CA ILE A 307 -1.62 0.67 -20.85
C ILE A 307 -2.83 -0.26 -21.07
N LYS A 308 -2.60 -1.52 -21.46
CA LYS A 308 -3.67 -2.50 -21.74
C LYS A 308 -4.76 -2.01 -22.73
N GLY A 309 -4.43 -1.09 -23.64
CA GLY A 309 -5.40 -0.51 -24.58
C GLY A 309 -6.30 0.57 -23.95
N PHE A 310 -5.83 1.30 -22.94
CA PHE A 310 -6.55 2.45 -22.39
C PHE A 310 -6.95 3.44 -23.48
N GLY A 311 -8.25 3.77 -23.55
CA GLY A 311 -8.82 4.68 -24.54
C GLY A 311 -8.80 4.18 -25.98
N LYS A 312 -8.49 2.90 -26.24
CA LYS A 312 -8.29 2.37 -27.60
C LYS A 312 -9.43 2.70 -28.55
N GLU A 313 -10.67 2.36 -28.19
CA GLU A 313 -11.85 2.54 -29.05
C GLU A 313 -12.09 4.02 -29.39
N VAL A 314 -12.03 4.88 -28.36
CA VAL A 314 -12.18 6.34 -28.47
C VAL A 314 -11.13 6.96 -29.40
N ILE A 315 -9.87 6.48 -29.31
CA ILE A 315 -8.76 6.98 -30.12
C ILE A 315 -8.82 6.41 -31.54
N GLU A 316 -9.15 5.14 -31.73
CA GLU A 316 -9.28 4.51 -33.05
C GLU A 316 -10.44 5.14 -33.85
N GLN A 317 -11.55 5.49 -33.19
CA GLN A 317 -12.65 6.24 -33.81
C GLN A 317 -12.21 7.65 -34.23
N ARG A 318 -11.46 8.37 -33.37
CA ARG A 318 -10.89 9.69 -33.71
C ARG A 318 -9.93 9.62 -34.90
N ILE A 319 -9.05 8.61 -34.94
CA ILE A 319 -8.14 8.37 -36.06
C ILE A 319 -8.91 8.08 -37.36
N ALA A 320 -9.97 7.27 -37.31
CA ALA A 320 -10.79 6.95 -38.49
C ALA A 320 -11.56 8.17 -39.02
N ASN A 321 -12.15 8.97 -38.13
CA ASN A 321 -12.82 10.22 -38.48
C ASN A 321 -11.82 11.23 -39.06
N MET A 322 -10.68 11.44 -38.39
CA MET A 322 -9.65 12.38 -38.81
C MET A 322 -9.01 11.99 -40.14
N GLY A 323 -8.70 10.70 -40.34
CA GLY A 323 -8.23 10.19 -41.63
C GLY A 323 -9.25 10.37 -42.76
N SER A 324 -10.55 10.37 -42.46
CA SER A 324 -11.60 10.70 -43.44
C SER A 324 -11.62 12.21 -43.75
N ILE A 325 -11.43 13.07 -42.74
CA ILE A 325 -11.34 14.53 -42.91
C ILE A 325 -10.11 14.92 -43.75
N VAL A 326 -8.94 14.33 -43.47
CA VAL A 326 -7.73 14.55 -44.28
C VAL A 326 -7.97 14.18 -45.76
N GLN A 327 -8.60 13.04 -46.04
CA GLN A 327 -8.98 12.66 -47.41
C GLN A 327 -10.00 13.59 -48.07
N ILE A 328 -10.86 14.28 -47.29
CA ILE A 328 -11.77 15.29 -47.83
C ILE A 328 -10.99 16.55 -48.21
N VAL A 329 -10.09 17.03 -47.34
CA VAL A 329 -9.26 18.22 -47.61
C VAL A 329 -8.31 17.99 -48.78
N GLU A 330 -7.70 16.80 -48.90
CA GLU A 330 -6.91 16.41 -50.06
C GLU A 330 -7.75 16.35 -51.35
N ALA A 331 -8.98 15.84 -51.28
CA ALA A 331 -9.88 15.81 -52.44
C ALA A 331 -10.34 17.21 -52.86
N ILE A 332 -10.65 18.11 -51.92
CA ILE A 332 -10.93 19.52 -52.23
C ILE A 332 -9.74 20.14 -52.96
N LYS A 333 -8.51 19.89 -52.49
CA LYS A 333 -7.29 20.41 -53.12
C LYS A 333 -7.03 19.86 -54.52
N ASP A 334 -7.32 18.57 -54.79
CA ASP A 334 -7.22 18.01 -56.15
C ASP A 334 -8.32 18.55 -57.07
N GLY A 335 -9.53 18.78 -56.53
CA GLY A 335 -10.63 19.45 -57.23
C GLY A 335 -10.27 20.90 -57.60
N ASP A 336 -9.72 21.66 -56.65
CA ASP A 336 -9.26 23.04 -56.86
C ASP A 336 -8.19 23.10 -57.96
N PHE A 337 -7.20 22.21 -57.90
CA PHE A 337 -6.16 22.10 -58.93
C PHE A 337 -6.72 21.75 -60.32
N ARG A 338 -7.74 20.90 -60.42
CA ARG A 338 -8.43 20.59 -61.69
C ARG A 338 -9.25 21.76 -62.21
N PHE A 339 -9.91 22.49 -61.32
CA PHE A 339 -10.68 23.68 -61.67
C PHE A 339 -9.76 24.78 -62.23
N GLU A 340 -8.59 25.00 -61.60
CA GLU A 340 -7.54 25.89 -62.12
C GLU A 340 -6.96 25.41 -63.46
N ALA A 341 -6.95 24.10 -63.72
CA ALA A 341 -6.50 23.49 -64.97
C ALA A 341 -7.61 23.41 -66.06
N GLU A 342 -8.75 24.07 -65.87
CA GLU A 342 -9.94 24.06 -66.76
C GLU A 342 -10.59 22.66 -66.95
N ASP A 343 -10.20 21.64 -66.18
CA ASP A 343 -10.84 20.32 -66.11
C ASP A 343 -12.08 20.37 -65.20
N TYR A 344 -13.08 21.17 -65.59
CA TYR A 344 -14.28 21.37 -64.77
C TYR A 344 -15.07 20.07 -64.54
N ASN A 345 -15.11 19.16 -65.50
CA ASN A 345 -15.80 17.88 -65.35
C ASN A 345 -15.07 16.97 -64.33
N GLY A 346 -13.74 16.89 -64.37
CA GLY A 346 -12.95 16.16 -63.38
C GLY A 346 -12.99 16.82 -62.00
N ALA A 347 -12.98 18.15 -61.92
CA ALA A 347 -13.16 18.90 -60.68
C ALA A 347 -14.51 18.57 -60.03
N LEU A 348 -15.61 18.59 -60.81
CA LEU A 348 -16.96 18.29 -60.34
C LEU A 348 -17.07 16.87 -59.75
N GLU A 349 -16.53 15.85 -60.44
CA GLU A 349 -16.55 14.46 -59.93
C GLU A 349 -15.85 14.37 -58.56
N ILE A 350 -14.71 15.05 -58.41
CA ILE A 350 -13.94 15.04 -57.17
C ILE A 350 -14.65 15.81 -56.06
N TYR A 351 -15.21 16.99 -56.32
CA TYR A 351 -15.97 17.72 -55.30
C TYR A 351 -17.22 16.94 -54.85
N GLN A 352 -17.98 16.34 -55.78
CA GLN A 352 -19.15 15.51 -55.43
C GLN A 352 -18.74 14.30 -54.56
N LYS A 353 -17.61 13.67 -54.87
CA LYS A 353 -17.02 12.57 -54.08
C LYS A 353 -16.52 13.05 -52.70
N ALA A 354 -15.92 14.23 -52.62
CA ALA A 354 -15.48 14.86 -51.37
C ALA A 354 -16.70 15.20 -50.49
N ARG A 355 -17.73 15.82 -51.07
CA ARG A 355 -19.00 16.17 -50.40
C ARG A 355 -19.72 14.95 -49.84
N LYS A 356 -19.79 13.86 -50.61
CA LYS A 356 -20.36 12.58 -50.13
C LYS A 356 -19.62 12.03 -48.91
N LYS A 357 -18.30 12.16 -48.85
CA LYS A 357 -17.51 11.81 -47.65
C LYS A 357 -17.75 12.80 -46.51
N ALA A 358 -17.80 14.11 -46.80
CA ALA A 358 -18.03 15.17 -45.82
C ALA A 358 -19.35 14.99 -45.05
N LEU A 359 -20.43 14.69 -45.78
CA LEU A 359 -21.74 14.36 -45.20
C LEU A 359 -21.70 13.12 -44.30
N ALA A 360 -20.91 12.10 -44.66
CA ALA A 360 -20.79 10.87 -43.88
C ALA A 360 -20.04 11.03 -42.54
N VAL A 361 -19.23 12.09 -42.38
CA VAL A 361 -18.48 12.39 -41.15
C VAL A 361 -18.88 13.72 -40.50
N ALA A 362 -19.98 14.34 -40.94
CA ALA A 362 -20.46 15.65 -40.50
C ALA A 362 -19.36 16.75 -40.51
N PHE A 363 -18.58 16.79 -41.58
CA PHE A 363 -17.48 17.75 -41.73
C PHE A 363 -18.01 19.20 -41.81
N THR A 364 -17.46 20.08 -40.98
CA THR A 364 -17.91 21.48 -40.82
C THR A 364 -17.77 22.32 -42.09
N GLY A 365 -16.84 21.98 -42.98
CA GLY A 365 -16.63 22.65 -44.27
C GLY A 365 -17.50 22.14 -45.42
N GLU A 366 -18.53 21.31 -45.19
CA GLU A 366 -19.36 20.73 -46.27
C GLU A 366 -20.02 21.79 -47.17
N GLU A 367 -20.52 22.89 -46.60
CA GLU A 367 -21.09 24.01 -47.36
C GLU A 367 -20.05 24.65 -48.31
N GLN A 368 -18.76 24.72 -47.93
CA GLN A 368 -17.71 25.22 -48.84
C GLN A 368 -17.52 24.30 -50.07
N ILE A 369 -17.68 22.98 -49.89
CA ILE A 369 -17.62 22.01 -50.99
C ILE A 369 -18.86 22.16 -51.88
N LYS A 370 -20.03 22.41 -51.28
CA LYS A 370 -21.28 22.66 -52.00
C LYS A 370 -21.18 23.93 -52.87
N THR A 371 -20.68 25.04 -52.35
CA THR A 371 -20.44 26.26 -53.14
C THR A 371 -19.48 25.99 -54.31
N LYS A 372 -18.37 25.27 -54.08
CA LYS A 372 -17.44 24.87 -55.17
C LYS A 372 -18.10 23.99 -56.24
N ILE A 373 -19.05 23.13 -55.86
CA ILE A 373 -19.85 22.35 -56.83
C ILE A 373 -20.74 23.26 -57.66
N GLU A 374 -21.48 24.17 -57.02
CA GLU A 374 -22.39 25.12 -57.68
C GLU A 374 -21.61 26.02 -58.67
N GLU A 375 -20.48 26.61 -58.24
CA GLU A 375 -19.56 27.37 -59.10
C GLU A 375 -19.02 26.55 -60.30
N THR A 376 -18.74 25.26 -60.09
CA THR A 376 -18.24 24.37 -61.16
C THR A 376 -19.35 23.98 -62.14
N GLU A 377 -20.57 23.73 -61.65
CA GLU A 377 -21.74 23.42 -62.49
C GLU A 377 -22.13 24.65 -63.34
N GLU A 378 -22.05 25.87 -62.79
CA GLU A 378 -22.20 27.11 -63.55
C GLU A 378 -21.15 27.24 -64.67
N LYS A 379 -19.86 27.00 -64.38
CA LYS A 379 -18.80 27.03 -65.41
C LYS A 379 -19.00 26.00 -66.51
N ILE A 380 -19.44 24.79 -66.18
CA ILE A 380 -19.79 23.76 -67.16
C ILE A 380 -21.00 24.21 -68.01
N ALA A 381 -22.01 24.84 -67.40
CA ALA A 381 -23.17 25.36 -68.12
C ALA A 381 -22.80 26.51 -69.08
N GLU A 382 -21.97 27.46 -68.66
CA GLU A 382 -21.42 28.53 -69.52
C GLU A 382 -20.67 27.96 -70.73
N LEU A 383 -19.74 27.03 -70.51
CA LEU A 383 -18.97 26.38 -71.58
C LEU A 383 -19.87 25.59 -72.54
N LYS A 384 -20.86 24.87 -72.01
CA LYS A 384 -21.84 24.13 -72.82
C LYS A 384 -22.74 25.07 -73.63
N LYS A 385 -23.11 26.24 -73.09
CA LYS A 385 -23.84 27.29 -73.80
C LYS A 385 -22.99 27.89 -74.93
N ALA A 386 -21.72 28.19 -74.67
CA ALA A 386 -20.78 28.67 -75.69
C ALA A 386 -20.51 27.62 -76.80
N GLN A 387 -20.37 26.34 -76.44
CA GLN A 387 -20.21 25.24 -77.40
C GLN A 387 -21.45 25.07 -78.28
N LYS A 388 -22.66 25.11 -77.69
CA LYS A 388 -23.93 25.13 -78.45
C LYS A 388 -24.00 26.34 -79.39
N GLN A 389 -23.61 27.53 -78.93
CA GLN A 389 -23.57 28.73 -79.78
C GLN A 389 -22.62 28.55 -80.98
N LEU A 390 -21.40 28.05 -80.77
CA LEU A 390 -20.44 27.75 -81.85
C LEU A 390 -20.99 26.71 -82.84
N GLN A 391 -21.72 25.70 -82.36
CA GLN A 391 -22.39 24.73 -83.22
C GLN A 391 -23.50 25.38 -84.06
N ALA A 392 -24.31 26.26 -83.47
CA ALA A 392 -25.36 27.01 -84.16
C ALA A 392 -24.77 27.98 -85.20
N GLU A 393 -23.65 28.66 -84.90
CA GLU A 393 -22.93 29.51 -85.86
C GLU A 393 -22.34 28.69 -87.02
N GLY A 394 -21.85 27.48 -86.76
CA GLY A 394 -21.41 26.53 -87.79
C GLY A 394 -22.55 26.10 -88.72
N LEU A 395 -23.73 25.80 -88.16
CA LEU A 395 -24.94 25.44 -88.91
C LEU A 395 -25.50 26.64 -89.70
N GLU A 396 -25.53 27.84 -89.11
CA GLU A 396 -25.90 29.09 -89.80
C GLU A 396 -25.00 29.32 -91.03
N LYS A 397 -23.68 29.15 -90.87
CA LYS A 397 -22.71 29.27 -91.97
C LYS A 397 -22.87 28.18 -93.04
N SER A 398 -23.22 26.95 -92.65
CA SER A 398 -23.56 25.87 -93.59
C SER A 398 -24.85 26.17 -94.38
N GLY A 399 -25.84 26.77 -93.72
CA GLY A 399 -27.06 27.28 -94.34
C GLY A 399 -26.77 28.38 -95.35
N ASP A 400 -25.98 29.39 -94.97
CA ASP A 400 -25.55 30.50 -95.84
C ASP A 400 -24.82 29.97 -97.10
N GLN A 401 -23.94 28.98 -96.94
CA GLN A 401 -23.24 28.32 -98.07
C GLN A 401 -24.17 27.50 -98.96
N SER A 402 -25.23 26.90 -98.42
CA SER A 402 -26.18 26.11 -99.19
C SER A 402 -27.17 27.00 -99.94
N TYR A 403 -27.60 28.10 -99.32
CA TYR A 403 -28.36 29.18 -99.94
C TYR A 403 -27.58 29.80 -101.12
N ALA A 404 -26.29 30.10 -100.94
CA ALA A 404 -25.42 30.63 -102.00
C ALA A 404 -25.22 29.63 -103.18
N ARG A 405 -25.41 28.33 -102.94
CA ARG A 405 -25.39 27.28 -103.97
C ARG A 405 -26.77 26.98 -104.57
N LEU A 406 -27.79 27.78 -104.25
CA LEU A 406 -29.20 27.63 -104.66
C LEU A 406 -29.87 26.35 -104.14
N ASP A 407 -29.27 25.67 -103.16
CA ASP A 407 -29.83 24.49 -102.48
C ASP A 407 -30.66 24.94 -101.27
N TYR A 408 -31.81 25.56 -101.57
CA TYR A 408 -32.65 26.20 -100.56
C TYR A 408 -33.26 25.21 -99.56
N GLY A 409 -33.49 23.95 -99.96
CA GLY A 409 -33.97 22.90 -99.06
C GLY A 409 -32.98 22.62 -97.92
N LYS A 410 -31.71 22.34 -98.26
CA LYS A 410 -30.66 22.15 -97.24
C LYS A 410 -30.32 23.42 -96.48
N ALA A 411 -30.52 24.59 -97.09
CA ALA A 411 -30.37 25.86 -96.40
C ALA A 411 -31.41 26.02 -95.27
N ILE A 412 -32.70 25.73 -95.57
CA ILE A 412 -33.78 25.73 -94.59
C ILE A 412 -33.49 24.72 -93.47
N GLU A 413 -33.14 23.47 -93.79
CA GLU A 413 -32.78 22.45 -92.79
C GLU A 413 -31.66 22.94 -91.85
N SER A 414 -30.57 23.48 -92.41
CA SER A 414 -29.43 23.98 -91.64
C SER A 414 -29.80 25.18 -90.76
N TYR A 415 -30.62 26.10 -91.26
CA TYR A 415 -31.09 27.25 -90.48
C TYR A 415 -32.07 26.87 -89.38
N THR A 416 -32.99 25.92 -89.62
CA THR A 416 -33.93 25.42 -88.60
C THR A 416 -33.18 24.73 -87.46
N LEU A 417 -32.18 23.90 -87.77
CA LEU A 417 -31.32 23.26 -86.76
C LEU A 417 -30.49 24.30 -85.98
N ALA A 418 -30.00 25.37 -86.63
CA ALA A 418 -29.37 26.48 -85.93
C ALA A 418 -30.37 27.25 -85.03
N GLN A 419 -31.60 27.45 -85.49
CA GLN A 419 -32.64 28.20 -84.81
C GLN A 419 -33.07 27.50 -83.51
N GLU A 420 -33.23 26.18 -83.55
CA GLU A 420 -33.51 25.33 -82.38
C GLU A 420 -32.43 25.50 -81.30
N ILE A 421 -31.15 25.42 -81.67
CA ILE A 421 -30.03 25.59 -80.72
C ILE A 421 -29.94 27.03 -80.19
N TYR A 422 -30.26 28.05 -80.99
CA TYR A 422 -30.34 29.44 -80.51
C TYR A 422 -31.54 29.69 -79.60
N GLN A 423 -32.66 28.99 -79.79
CA GLN A 423 -33.79 29.01 -78.85
C GLN A 423 -33.42 28.35 -77.51
N GLU A 424 -32.79 27.16 -77.55
CA GLU A 424 -32.28 26.48 -76.34
C GLU A 424 -31.22 27.27 -75.56
N THR A 425 -30.53 28.21 -76.22
CA THR A 425 -29.53 29.09 -75.59
C THR A 425 -30.06 30.50 -75.30
N GLU A 426 -31.37 30.72 -75.49
CA GLU A 426 -32.10 31.98 -75.20
C GLU A 426 -31.63 33.20 -76.02
N LEU A 427 -30.94 32.97 -77.14
CA LEU A 427 -30.40 34.02 -78.01
C LEU A 427 -31.45 34.54 -79.01
N LEU A 428 -32.53 35.11 -78.47
CA LEU A 428 -33.70 35.63 -79.22
C LEU A 428 -33.37 36.46 -80.47
N ALA A 429 -32.35 37.32 -80.40
CA ALA A 429 -31.92 38.14 -81.54
C ALA A 429 -31.39 37.30 -82.73
N LYS A 430 -30.71 36.18 -82.44
CA LYS A 430 -30.23 35.22 -83.46
C LYS A 430 -31.38 34.39 -84.03
N VAL A 431 -32.33 33.97 -83.18
CA VAL A 431 -33.56 33.25 -83.58
C VAL A 431 -34.36 34.06 -84.61
N LEU A 432 -34.62 35.34 -84.33
CA LEU A 432 -35.32 36.26 -85.25
C LEU A 432 -34.51 36.56 -86.53
N GLY A 433 -33.18 36.47 -86.48
CA GLY A 433 -32.31 36.60 -87.64
C GLY A 433 -32.42 35.40 -88.58
N LEU A 434 -32.43 34.19 -88.03
CA LEU A 434 -32.61 32.94 -88.79
C LEU A 434 -34.01 32.79 -89.34
N GLU A 435 -35.05 33.19 -88.61
CA GLU A 435 -36.43 33.14 -89.09
C GLU A 435 -36.61 33.91 -90.41
N ARG A 436 -35.98 35.08 -90.54
CA ARG A 436 -35.92 35.84 -91.80
C ARG A 436 -35.13 35.10 -92.88
N LYS A 437 -34.01 34.45 -92.54
CA LYS A 437 -33.22 33.64 -93.50
C LYS A 437 -34.02 32.43 -94.02
N ILE A 438 -34.78 31.77 -93.15
CA ILE A 438 -35.68 30.65 -93.48
C ILE A 438 -36.81 31.13 -94.40
N MET A 439 -37.50 32.23 -94.06
CA MET A 439 -38.54 32.82 -94.90
C MET A 439 -38.01 33.18 -96.29
N ASN A 440 -36.89 33.89 -96.35
CA ASN A 440 -36.23 34.25 -97.61
C ASN A 440 -35.79 33.02 -98.44
N ALA A 441 -35.46 31.89 -97.81
CA ALA A 441 -35.12 30.65 -98.51
C ALA A 441 -36.37 29.91 -99.00
N ASN A 442 -37.45 29.91 -98.21
CA ASN A 442 -38.72 29.30 -98.58
C ASN A 442 -39.38 30.06 -99.74
N ASP A 443 -39.34 31.39 -99.75
CA ASP A 443 -39.83 32.23 -100.85
C ASP A 443 -39.07 31.98 -102.18
N LYS A 444 -37.80 31.56 -102.10
CA LYS A 444 -36.99 31.17 -103.27
C LYS A 444 -37.23 29.74 -103.71
N LEU A 445 -37.60 28.85 -102.79
CA LEU A 445 -37.93 27.46 -103.06
C LEU A 445 -39.37 27.31 -103.62
N ASN A 446 -40.30 28.12 -103.12
CA ASN A 446 -41.73 28.12 -103.47
C ASN A 446 -42.21 29.55 -103.82
N PRO A 447 -41.86 30.09 -105.01
CA PRO A 447 -42.26 31.43 -105.42
C PRO A 447 -43.79 31.53 -105.64
N VAL A 448 -44.47 32.32 -104.81
CA VAL A 448 -45.91 32.58 -104.93
C VAL A 448 -46.20 33.58 -106.07
N PRO A 449 -47.20 33.34 -106.94
CA PRO A 449 -47.57 34.31 -107.99
C PRO A 449 -48.20 35.57 -107.39
N GLN A 450 -47.66 36.75 -107.69
CA GLN A 450 -48.27 38.02 -107.31
C GLN A 450 -49.44 38.38 -108.24
N GLY A 451 -50.59 38.73 -107.66
CA GLY A 451 -51.82 39.06 -108.38
C GLY A 451 -52.60 40.23 -107.77
N GLN A 452 -52.32 41.44 -108.27
CA GLN A 452 -53.18 42.64 -108.32
C GLN A 452 -53.56 43.37 -107.01
N ALA A 453 -53.80 44.68 -107.16
CA ALA A 453 -54.08 45.66 -106.13
C ALA A 453 -55.29 46.52 -106.52
N ALA A 454 -56.03 47.05 -105.53
CA ALA A 454 -56.87 48.26 -105.64
C ALA A 454 -57.38 48.71 -104.24
N ASP A 455 -57.26 50.01 -103.93
CA ASP A 455 -58.28 50.93 -103.35
C ASP A 455 -59.28 50.42 -102.28
N THR A 456 -59.56 51.07 -101.13
CA THR A 456 -59.26 52.41 -100.53
C THR A 456 -59.10 52.25 -98.98
N ALA A 457 -59.02 53.22 -98.05
CA ALA A 457 -59.19 54.69 -98.03
C ALA A 457 -58.44 55.37 -96.83
N THR A 458 -58.53 56.69 -96.74
CA THR A 458 -58.33 57.56 -95.54
C THR A 458 -59.67 58.28 -95.21
N PRO A 459 -59.86 59.03 -94.09
CA PRO A 459 -58.93 59.55 -93.06
C PRO A 459 -59.32 59.08 -91.62
N SER A 460 -58.94 59.65 -90.45
CA SER A 460 -58.35 60.95 -90.06
C SER A 460 -57.58 60.88 -88.72
N MET A 461 -56.82 61.94 -88.41
CA MET A 461 -56.22 62.21 -87.08
C MET A 461 -57.28 62.59 -86.04
N ASP A 462 -56.93 62.47 -84.74
CA ASP A 462 -57.14 63.55 -83.77
C ASP A 462 -56.16 63.47 -82.58
N GLU A 463 -55.95 64.59 -81.89
CA GLU A 463 -54.91 64.83 -80.86
C GLU A 463 -55.44 64.72 -79.39
N ALA A 464 -54.64 65.24 -78.44
CA ALA A 464 -54.92 65.56 -77.01
C ALA A 464 -54.71 64.41 -75.99
N THR A 465 -53.72 64.37 -75.07
CA THR A 465 -53.10 65.32 -74.09
C THR A 465 -53.74 65.30 -72.69
N GLY A 466 -52.90 65.34 -71.63
CA GLY A 466 -53.28 65.52 -70.21
C GLY A 466 -53.12 64.21 -69.41
N ALA A 467 -52.12 63.96 -68.56
CA ALA A 467 -51.43 64.74 -67.52
C ALA A 467 -52.12 64.73 -66.14
N GLU A 468 -51.27 64.58 -65.11
CA GLU A 468 -51.45 64.83 -63.66
C GLU A 468 -51.59 63.63 -62.68
N GLU A 469 -50.46 63.38 -62.02
CA GLU A 469 -50.23 62.89 -60.65
C GLU A 469 -50.83 63.85 -59.57
N PRO A 470 -50.66 63.71 -58.22
CA PRO A 470 -49.73 62.85 -57.45
C PRO A 470 -50.27 62.18 -56.14
N SER A 471 -49.38 61.38 -55.53
CA SER A 471 -49.25 61.14 -54.07
C SER A 471 -50.30 60.24 -53.36
N ASN A 472 -50.00 59.55 -52.25
CA ASN A 472 -48.89 59.74 -51.30
C ASN A 472 -48.41 58.44 -50.59
N MET A 473 -47.30 58.58 -49.84
CA MET A 473 -46.59 57.71 -48.85
C MET A 473 -47.41 56.64 -48.07
N GLU A 474 -46.85 55.61 -47.40
CA GLU A 474 -45.56 55.39 -46.69
C GLU A 474 -45.06 53.92 -46.90
N MET A 475 -43.79 53.59 -47.20
CA MET A 475 -42.55 53.57 -46.40
C MET A 475 -42.49 52.66 -45.14
N MET A 476 -41.64 51.62 -45.24
CA MET A 476 -40.82 50.99 -44.18
C MET A 476 -41.55 50.13 -43.10
N LYS A 477 -40.94 49.10 -42.47
CA LYS A 477 -39.51 48.74 -42.35
C LYS A 477 -39.31 47.24 -42.03
N GLU A 478 -38.13 46.71 -42.32
CA GLU A 478 -37.67 45.40 -41.81
C GLU A 478 -37.27 45.43 -40.33
N GLY A 479 -37.25 44.24 -39.71
CA GLY A 479 -36.10 43.81 -38.92
C GLY A 479 -36.18 43.87 -37.40
N LYS A 480 -36.38 42.70 -36.78
CA LYS A 480 -35.31 42.05 -35.98
C LYS A 480 -35.55 40.55 -35.79
#